data_AF-A0A3A5H7L4-F1
#
_entry.id   AF-A0A3A5H7L4-F1
#
_cell.length_a   1.000
_cell.length_b   1.000
_cell.length_c   1.000
_cell.angle_alpha   90.00
_cell.angle_beta   90.00
_cell.angle_gamma   90.00
#
_symmetry.space_group_name_H-M   'P 1'
#
loop_
_entity.id
_entity.type
_entity.pdbx_description
1 polymer ?
#
loop_
_entity_poly.entity_id
_entity_poly.type
_entity_poly.pdbx_seq_one_letter_code
_entity_poly.pdbx_strand_id
1 'polypeptide(L)'
;MTSWEQPQLAGALAAMRQFLDDDLEVSQRAAVLNDAEASDDVVAAFLAALPRDELVRALASCERPGVLAVWAYSIGRLFRRVVAENPWVSDETLVQLAADYDEAVSAAAYRALVDRAADRESLESGTMGVEDFRRP
;
A
#
# COMPACT_ATOMS: atom_id res chain seq x y z
N MET A 1 -15.16 31.96 -7.86
CA MET A 1 -13.86 31.96 -7.16
C MET A 1 -13.50 30.51 -6.91
N THR A 2 -12.87 29.87 -7.89
CA THR A 2 -12.55 28.44 -7.80
C THR A 2 -11.04 28.28 -7.73
N SER A 3 -10.61 27.81 -6.57
CA SER A 3 -9.24 27.53 -6.16
C SER A 3 -8.70 26.32 -6.91
N TRP A 4 -8.19 26.51 -8.14
CA TRP A 4 -7.54 25.43 -8.91
C TRP A 4 -6.04 25.66 -9.14
N GLU A 5 -5.47 26.77 -8.66
CA GLU A 5 -4.06 27.09 -8.90
C GLU A 5 -3.20 26.70 -7.69
N GLN A 6 -3.04 25.40 -7.48
CA GLN A 6 -1.86 24.91 -6.78
C GLN A 6 -0.85 24.45 -7.84
N PRO A 7 0.19 25.25 -8.18
CA PRO A 7 1.20 24.86 -9.16
C PRO A 7 1.93 23.54 -8.82
N GLN A 8 1.85 23.12 -7.56
CA GLN A 8 2.39 21.87 -7.04
C GLN A 8 1.61 20.64 -7.56
N LEU A 9 0.30 20.78 -7.76
CA LEU A 9 -0.56 19.75 -8.38
C LEU A 9 -0.27 19.58 -9.88
N ALA A 10 0.05 20.66 -10.59
CA ALA A 10 0.35 20.61 -12.02
C ALA A 10 1.68 19.92 -12.32
N GLY A 11 2.70 20.10 -11.48
CA GLY A 11 3.99 19.40 -11.58
C GLY A 11 3.88 17.91 -11.30
N ALA A 12 3.15 17.53 -10.24
CA ALA A 12 2.89 16.13 -9.92
C ALA A 12 2.05 15.43 -11.01
N LEU A 13 1.02 16.09 -11.54
CA LEU A 13 0.23 15.58 -12.67
C LEU A 13 1.03 15.49 -13.97
N ALA A 14 2.00 16.37 -14.22
CA ALA A 14 2.89 16.29 -15.37
C ALA A 14 3.89 15.12 -15.24
N ALA A 15 4.46 14.90 -14.05
CA ALA A 15 5.30 13.74 -13.75
C ALA A 15 4.50 12.42 -13.82
N MET A 16 3.25 12.42 -13.36
CA MET A 16 2.33 11.29 -13.50
C MET A 16 1.82 11.08 -14.93
N ARG A 17 1.79 12.13 -15.76
CA ARG A 17 1.49 11.98 -17.19
C ARG A 17 2.66 11.36 -17.95
N GLN A 18 3.88 11.53 -17.46
CA GLN A 18 5.06 10.80 -17.92
C GLN A 18 4.97 9.31 -17.54
N PHE A 19 4.23 8.93 -16.48
CA PHE A 19 3.93 7.53 -16.14
C PHE A 19 3.13 6.81 -17.25
N LEU A 20 2.24 7.51 -17.93
CA LEU A 20 1.43 6.96 -19.04
C LEU A 20 2.24 6.74 -20.33
N ASP A 21 3.55 6.96 -20.30
CA ASP A 21 4.46 6.56 -21.37
C ASP A 21 4.79 5.05 -21.17
N ASP A 22 4.37 4.21 -22.12
CA ASP A 22 4.45 2.74 -22.04
C ASP A 22 5.89 2.22 -21.82
N ASP A 23 6.90 3.05 -22.06
CA ASP A 23 8.33 2.74 -21.99
C ASP A 23 8.98 2.89 -20.59
N LEU A 24 8.25 3.34 -19.56
CA LEU A 24 8.86 3.44 -18.22
C LEU A 24 9.06 2.06 -17.57
N GLU A 25 10.24 1.84 -17.01
CA GLU A 25 10.57 0.64 -16.26
C GLU A 25 9.71 0.52 -14.98
N VAL A 26 9.41 -0.72 -14.55
CA VAL A 26 8.58 -0.99 -13.35
C VAL A 26 9.11 -0.28 -12.10
N SER A 27 10.43 -0.15 -11.98
CA SER A 27 11.11 0.53 -10.88
C SER A 27 10.88 2.04 -10.87
N GLN A 28 10.77 2.68 -12.03
CA GLN A 28 10.48 4.11 -12.15
C GLN A 28 9.03 4.41 -11.78
N ARG A 29 8.12 3.50 -12.16
CA ARG A 29 6.71 3.55 -11.78
C ARG A 29 6.52 3.44 -10.26
N ALA A 30 7.24 2.54 -9.60
CA ALA A 30 7.22 2.42 -8.14
C ALA A 30 7.78 3.68 -7.44
N ALA A 31 8.84 4.29 -7.99
CA ALA A 31 9.43 5.50 -7.42
C ALA A 31 8.44 6.69 -7.43
N VAL A 32 7.70 6.88 -8.52
CA VAL A 32 6.67 7.94 -8.60
C VAL A 32 5.49 7.65 -7.68
N LEU A 33 5.05 6.39 -7.64
CA LEU A 33 3.93 5.97 -6.80
C LEU A 33 4.20 6.23 -5.31
N ASN A 34 5.44 6.02 -4.88
CA ASN A 34 5.87 6.08 -3.48
C ASN A 34 6.69 7.35 -3.17
N ASP A 35 6.62 8.37 -4.04
CA ASP A 35 7.25 9.66 -3.78
C ASP A 35 6.63 10.32 -2.55
N ALA A 36 7.44 10.57 -1.52
CA ALA A 36 7.00 11.17 -0.26
C ALA A 36 6.44 12.59 -0.43
N GLU A 37 6.81 13.30 -1.50
CA GLU A 37 6.32 14.65 -1.80
C GLU A 37 4.94 14.64 -2.49
N ALA A 38 4.58 13.52 -3.14
CA ALA A 38 3.24 13.38 -3.72
C ALA A 38 2.22 13.20 -2.58
N SER A 39 1.05 13.84 -2.68
CA SER A 39 -0.04 13.60 -1.71
C SER A 39 -0.79 12.31 -2.01
N ASP A 40 -1.41 11.72 -0.99
CA ASP A 40 -2.22 10.50 -1.16
C ASP A 40 -3.38 10.70 -2.14
N ASP A 41 -4.01 11.89 -2.15
CA ASP A 41 -5.08 12.23 -3.10
C ASP A 41 -4.60 12.19 -4.56
N VAL A 42 -3.40 12.72 -4.81
CA VAL A 42 -2.79 12.74 -6.15
C VAL A 42 -2.46 11.33 -6.60
N VAL A 43 -1.89 10.51 -5.72
CA VAL A 43 -1.60 9.10 -6.00
C VAL A 43 -2.88 8.29 -6.21
N ALA A 44 -3.91 8.49 -5.40
CA ALA A 44 -5.19 7.80 -5.53
C ALA A 44 -5.89 8.15 -6.86
N ALA A 45 -5.91 9.42 -7.24
CA ALA A 45 -6.48 9.88 -8.51
C ALA A 45 -5.71 9.29 -9.70
N PHE A 46 -4.39 9.22 -9.60
CA PHE A 46 -3.54 8.61 -10.61
C PHE A 46 -3.80 7.10 -10.78
N LEU A 47 -3.85 6.35 -9.68
CA LEU A 47 -4.19 4.92 -9.72
C LEU A 47 -5.56 4.67 -10.37
N ALA A 48 -6.55 5.53 -10.09
CA ALA A 48 -7.88 5.41 -10.67
C ALA A 48 -7.93 5.60 -12.20
N ALA A 49 -6.90 6.22 -12.79
CA ALA A 49 -6.78 6.41 -14.23
C ALA A 49 -6.06 5.25 -14.94
N LEU A 50 -5.45 4.32 -14.20
CA LEU A 50 -4.68 3.22 -14.79
C LEU A 50 -5.58 2.13 -15.40
N PRO A 51 -5.13 1.49 -16.50
CA PRO A 51 -5.71 0.24 -16.95
C PRO A 51 -5.69 -0.82 -15.83
N ARG A 52 -6.67 -1.72 -15.83
CA ARG A 52 -6.87 -2.70 -14.76
C ARG A 52 -5.60 -3.49 -14.40
N ASP A 53 -4.84 -3.95 -15.39
CA ASP A 53 -3.67 -4.80 -15.16
C ASP A 53 -2.47 -4.02 -14.63
N GLU A 54 -2.39 -2.72 -14.92
CA GLU A 54 -1.39 -1.82 -14.36
C GLU A 54 -1.75 -1.39 -12.96
N LEU A 55 -3.03 -1.11 -12.71
CA LEU A 55 -3.55 -0.79 -11.39
C LEU A 55 -3.27 -1.92 -10.39
N VAL A 56 -3.49 -3.19 -10.77
CA VAL A 56 -3.16 -4.34 -9.91
C VAL A 56 -1.68 -4.35 -9.53
N ARG A 57 -0.79 -4.13 -10.50
CA ARG A 57 0.65 -4.10 -10.25
C ARG A 57 1.04 -2.92 -9.36
N ALA A 58 0.49 -1.74 -9.64
CA ALA A 58 0.73 -0.54 -8.86
C ALA A 58 0.24 -0.70 -7.41
N LEU A 59 -0.95 -1.26 -7.19
CA LEU A 59 -1.45 -1.54 -5.84
C LEU A 59 -0.58 -2.55 -5.09
N ALA A 60 -0.03 -3.56 -5.77
CA ALA A 60 0.86 -4.53 -5.14
C ALA A 60 2.20 -3.92 -4.69
N SER A 61 2.66 -2.85 -5.34
CA SER A 61 3.91 -2.14 -5.01
C SER A 61 3.70 -0.83 -4.25
N CYS A 62 2.46 -0.48 -3.91
CA CYS A 62 2.16 0.77 -3.22
C CYS A 62 2.58 0.64 -1.76
N GLU A 63 3.41 1.56 -1.28
CA GLU A 63 3.92 1.57 0.09
C GLU A 63 3.19 2.58 0.97
N ARG A 64 2.01 3.04 0.52
CA ARG A 64 1.27 4.16 1.11
C ARG A 64 -0.01 3.64 1.76
N PRO A 65 -0.05 3.50 3.10
CA PRO A 65 -1.19 2.92 3.79
C PRO A 65 -2.50 3.69 3.57
N GLY A 66 -2.44 5.03 3.48
CA GLY A 66 -3.62 5.87 3.24
C GLY A 66 -4.24 5.63 1.86
N VAL A 67 -3.40 5.52 0.82
CA VAL A 67 -3.85 5.15 -0.53
C VAL A 67 -4.43 3.73 -0.55
N LEU A 68 -3.76 2.77 0.08
CA LEU A 68 -4.24 1.39 0.17
C LEU A 68 -5.59 1.30 0.90
N ALA A 69 -5.80 2.09 1.95
CA ALA A 69 -7.07 2.16 2.67
C ALA A 69 -8.23 2.62 1.77
N VAL A 70 -8.00 3.58 0.86
CA VAL A 70 -9.02 3.98 -0.14
C VAL A 70 -9.39 2.79 -1.04
N TRP A 71 -8.39 2.05 -1.52
CA TRP A 71 -8.61 0.91 -2.43
C TRP A 71 -9.17 -0.34 -1.76
N ALA A 72 -9.06 -0.45 -0.43
CA ALA A 72 -9.75 -1.48 0.36
C ALA A 72 -11.28 -1.38 0.25
N TYR A 73 -11.84 -0.23 -0.11
CA TYR A 73 -13.28 -0.04 -0.35
C TYR A 73 -13.69 -0.21 -1.83
N SER A 74 -12.76 -0.61 -2.71
CA SER A 74 -13.06 -0.77 -4.13
C SER A 74 -14.13 -1.84 -4.38
N ILE A 75 -15.04 -1.59 -5.33
CA ILE A 75 -16.06 -2.57 -5.74
C ILE A 75 -15.40 -3.83 -6.34
N GLY A 76 -14.22 -3.68 -6.96
CA GLY A 76 -13.52 -4.79 -7.58
C GLY A 76 -12.83 -5.69 -6.56
N ARG A 77 -13.34 -6.92 -6.39
CA ARG A 77 -12.75 -7.94 -5.48
C ARG A 77 -11.25 -8.15 -5.69
N LEU A 78 -10.78 -8.06 -6.94
CA LEU A 78 -9.37 -8.25 -7.28
C LEU A 78 -8.50 -7.16 -6.65
N PHE A 79 -8.95 -5.91 -6.66
CA PHE A 79 -8.19 -4.81 -6.08
C PHE A 79 -8.14 -4.91 -4.56
N ARG A 80 -9.28 -5.22 -3.91
CA ARG A 80 -9.33 -5.42 -2.47
C ARG A 80 -8.44 -6.58 -2.02
N ARG A 81 -8.42 -7.68 -2.78
CA ARG A 81 -7.53 -8.81 -2.51
C ARG A 81 -6.05 -8.40 -2.61
N VAL A 82 -5.66 -7.68 -3.65
CA VAL A 82 -4.28 -7.19 -3.83
C VAL A 82 -3.89 -6.26 -2.68
N VAL A 83 -4.80 -5.40 -2.22
CA VAL A 83 -4.58 -4.56 -1.04
C VAL A 83 -4.38 -5.40 0.21
N ALA A 84 -5.18 -6.45 0.42
CA ALA A 84 -5.04 -7.36 1.57
C ALA A 84 -3.71 -8.13 1.57
N GLU A 85 -3.18 -8.46 0.38
CA GLU A 85 -1.90 -9.14 0.19
C GLU A 85 -0.69 -8.19 0.24
N ASN A 86 -0.90 -6.87 0.25
CA ASN A 86 0.17 -5.88 0.26
C ASN A 86 0.80 -5.74 1.66
N PRO A 87 2.13 -5.82 1.83
CA PRO A 87 2.78 -5.76 3.14
C PRO A 87 2.68 -4.40 3.86
N TRP A 88 2.37 -3.32 3.14
CA TRP A 88 2.27 -1.95 3.65
C TRP A 88 0.85 -1.53 4.06
N VAL A 89 -0.15 -2.37 3.81
CA VAL A 89 -1.51 -2.10 4.29
C VAL A 89 -1.53 -2.04 5.82
N SER A 90 -2.31 -1.15 6.43
CA SER A 90 -2.37 -1.05 7.89
C SER A 90 -3.12 -2.24 8.51
N ASP A 91 -2.84 -2.56 9.78
CA ASP A 91 -3.59 -3.57 10.52
C ASP A 91 -5.08 -3.21 10.63
N GLU A 92 -5.41 -1.92 10.78
CA GLU A 92 -6.80 -1.43 10.81
C GLU A 92 -7.54 -1.78 9.51
N THR A 93 -6.91 -1.50 8.36
CA THR A 93 -7.47 -1.85 7.05
C THR A 93 -7.54 -3.37 6.86
N LEU A 94 -6.58 -4.15 7.38
CA LEU A 94 -6.68 -5.61 7.35
C LEU A 94 -7.83 -6.14 8.19
N VAL A 95 -8.06 -5.59 9.39
CA VAL A 95 -9.21 -5.99 10.23
C VAL A 95 -10.52 -5.72 9.51
N GLN A 96 -10.64 -4.59 8.82
CA GLN A 96 -11.78 -4.31 7.96
C GLN A 96 -11.91 -5.35 6.83
N LEU A 97 -10.84 -5.62 6.09
CA LEU A 97 -10.84 -6.58 4.98
C LEU A 97 -11.05 -8.03 5.43
N ALA A 98 -10.72 -8.37 6.67
CA ALA A 98 -11.03 -9.67 7.26
C ALA A 98 -12.55 -9.89 7.41
N ALA A 99 -13.34 -8.83 7.45
CA ALA A 99 -14.80 -8.86 7.42
C ALA A 99 -15.39 -8.72 6.01
N ASP A 100 -14.56 -8.74 4.95
CA ASP A 100 -15.03 -8.65 3.57
C ASP A 100 -15.95 -9.82 3.22
N TYR A 101 -16.97 -9.55 2.39
CA TYR A 101 -17.92 -10.56 1.96
C TYR A 101 -17.32 -11.57 0.97
N ASP A 102 -16.23 -11.20 0.30
CA ASP A 102 -15.49 -12.08 -0.60
C ASP A 102 -14.49 -12.94 0.21
N GLU A 103 -14.70 -14.26 0.21
CA GLU A 103 -13.90 -15.19 0.98
C GLU A 103 -12.40 -15.12 0.66
N ALA A 104 -12.03 -14.83 -0.60
CA ALA A 104 -10.62 -14.75 -0.98
C ALA A 104 -9.95 -13.48 -0.42
N VAL A 105 -10.69 -12.37 -0.33
CA VAL A 105 -10.22 -11.13 0.29
C VAL A 105 -10.08 -11.32 1.80
N SER A 106 -11.13 -11.83 2.45
CA SER A 106 -11.13 -12.08 3.89
C SER A 106 -10.01 -13.05 4.32
N ALA A 107 -9.84 -14.16 3.61
CA ALA A 107 -8.77 -15.13 3.90
C ALA A 107 -7.35 -14.55 3.71
N ALA A 108 -7.15 -13.67 2.71
CA ALA A 108 -5.88 -12.99 2.53
C ALA A 108 -5.58 -12.04 3.69
N ALA A 109 -6.58 -11.25 4.12
CA ALA A 109 -6.42 -10.31 5.21
C ALA A 109 -6.15 -11.00 6.56
N TYR A 110 -6.87 -12.10 6.86
CA TYR A 110 -6.60 -12.90 8.05
C TYR A 110 -5.17 -13.45 8.06
N ARG A 111 -4.69 -13.96 6.93
CA ARG A 111 -3.32 -14.48 6.82
C ARG A 111 -2.29 -13.39 7.11
N ALA A 112 -2.45 -12.21 6.50
CA ALA A 112 -1.55 -11.08 6.73
C ALA A 112 -1.53 -10.66 8.21
N LEU A 113 -2.68 -10.66 8.90
CA LEU A 113 -2.75 -10.37 10.33
C LEU A 113 -2.02 -11.42 11.19
N VAL A 114 -2.21 -12.71 10.87
CA VAL A 114 -1.56 -13.81 11.60
C VAL A 114 -0.04 -13.78 11.41
N ASP A 115 0.42 -13.58 10.17
CA ASP A 115 1.85 -13.50 9.87
C ASP A 115 2.51 -12.34 10.65
N ARG A 116 1.87 -11.18 10.68
CA ARG A 116 2.35 -10.01 11.45
C ARG A 116 2.32 -10.23 12.96
N ALA A 117 1.35 -10.97 13.48
CA ALA A 117 1.29 -11.32 14.90
C ALA A 117 2.44 -12.26 15.29
N ALA A 118 2.73 -13.26 14.45
CA ALA A 118 3.85 -14.18 14.65
C ALA A 118 5.20 -13.47 14.64
N ASP A 119 5.37 -12.48 13.75
CA ASP A 119 6.59 -11.66 13.71
C ASP A 119 6.77 -10.82 14.99
N ARG A 120 5.69 -10.27 15.55
CA ARG A 120 5.72 -9.50 16.82
C ARG A 120 6.08 -10.37 18.01
N GLU A 121 5.46 -11.55 18.14
CA GLU A 121 5.78 -12.50 19.21
C GLU A 121 7.24 -12.99 19.13
N SER A 122 7.78 -13.14 17.91
CA SER A 122 9.18 -13.52 17.69
C SER A 122 10.16 -12.43 18.15
N LEU A 123 9.79 -11.15 18.00
CA LEU A 123 10.59 -10.03 18.48
C LEU A 123 10.53 -9.88 20.01
N GLU A 124 9.36 -10.12 20.61
CA GLU A 124 9.16 -10.01 22.06
C GLU A 124 9.80 -11.18 22.85
N SER A 125 9.82 -12.38 22.26
CA SER A 125 10.50 -13.55 22.84
C SER A 125 12.03 -13.50 22.73
N GLY A 126 12.58 -12.57 21.94
CA GLY A 126 14.01 -12.37 21.73
C GLY A 126 14.75 -11.59 22.84
N THR A 127 14.05 -11.00 23.81
CA THR A 127 14.66 -10.24 24.92
C THR A 127 14.48 -10.91 26.27
N MET A 128 15.16 -12.04 26.49
CA MET A 128 15.62 -12.44 27.82
C MET A 128 16.93 -13.23 27.76
N GLY A 129 17.83 -12.86 26.84
CA GLY A 129 19.25 -13.19 26.94
C GLY A 129 19.95 -12.12 27.77
N VAL A 130 19.62 -12.03 29.06
CA VAL A 130 20.38 -11.20 30.00
C VAL A 130 21.79 -11.75 30.03
N GLU A 131 22.73 -10.87 29.70
CA GLU A 131 24.15 -11.02 29.99
C GLU A 131 24.33 -11.30 31.49
N ASP A 132 24.31 -12.56 31.89
CA ASP A 132 24.64 -12.97 33.24
C ASP A 132 25.48 -14.25 33.19
N PHE A 133 26.68 -14.18 32.59
CA PHE A 133 27.78 -15.10 32.86
C PHE A 133 29.08 -14.59 32.20
N ARG A 134 29.55 -13.39 32.59
CA ARG A 134 31.00 -13.10 32.64
C ARG A 134 31.29 -11.75 33.28
N ARG A 135 31.56 -11.79 34.59
CA ARG A 135 32.67 -11.03 35.16
C ARG A 135 33.41 -11.94 36.16
N PRO A 136 34.75 -11.78 36.26
CA PRO A 136 35.68 -12.79 36.74
C PRO A 136 35.56 -13.13 38.22
#